data_AF-Q84V19-F1
#
_entry.id   AF-Q84V19-F1
#
_cell.length_a   1.000
_cell.length_b   1.000
_cell.length_c   1.000
_cell.angle_alpha   90.00
_cell.angle_beta   90.00
_cell.angle_gamma   90.00
#
_symmetry.space_group_name_H-M   'P 1'
#
loop_
_entity.id
_entity.type
_entity.pdbx_description
1 polymer ?
#
loop_
_entity_poly.entity_id
_entity_poly.type
_entity_poly.pdbx_seq_one_letter_code
_entity_poly.pdbx_strand_id
1 'polypeptide(L)'
;MATRAKLSLAIFLFFLLALISNLALGKLKETEVEEDPELVTCKHQCQQQRQYTESDKRTCLQQCDSMKQEREKQVEEETREKEEEHQEQHEEEEDENPYVFEEDKDFSTRVETEGGSIRVLKKFTEKSKLLQGIENFRLAILEARAHTFVSPRHFDSEVVLFNIKGRAVLGLVRESETEKITLEPGDMIHIPAGTPLYIVNRDENEKLLLAMLHIPVSTPGKFEEFFGPGGRDPESVLSAFSWNVLQAALQTPKGKLERLFNQQNEGSIFKISRERVRALAPTKKSSWWPFGGESKAQFNIFSKRPTFSNGYGRLTEVGPDDEKSWLQRLNLMLTFTNITQRSMSTIHYNSHATKIALVMDGRGHLQISCPHMSSRSDSKHDKSSPSYHRISADLKPGMVFVVPPGHPFVTIASNKENLLIICFEVNVRDNKKFTFAGKDNIVSSLDNVAKELAFNYPSEMVNGVSERKESLFFPFELPSEERGRRAVA
;
A
#
# COMPACT_ATOMS: atom_id res chain seq x y z
N MET A 1 46.65 -8.63 -23.48
CA MET A 1 46.36 -9.67 -24.50
C MET A 1 44.85 -9.84 -24.57
N ALA A 2 44.20 -9.19 -25.52
CA ALA A 2 42.76 -9.29 -25.73
C ALA A 2 42.50 -10.32 -26.82
N THR A 3 42.06 -11.52 -26.44
CA THR A 3 41.65 -12.57 -27.36
C THR A 3 40.26 -12.24 -27.91
N ARG A 4 40.23 -11.72 -29.15
CA ARG A 4 39.00 -11.62 -29.94
C ARG A 4 38.53 -13.03 -30.30
N ALA A 5 37.51 -13.53 -29.63
CA ALA A 5 36.79 -14.72 -30.08
C ALA A 5 36.04 -14.38 -31.38
N LYS A 6 36.54 -14.86 -32.53
CA LYS A 6 35.78 -14.89 -33.78
C LYS A 6 34.74 -16.00 -33.65
N LEU A 7 33.56 -15.66 -33.13
CA LEU A 7 32.40 -16.54 -33.20
C LEU A 7 32.04 -16.70 -34.69
N SER A 8 32.12 -17.93 -35.20
CA SER A 8 31.89 -18.23 -36.62
C SER A 8 30.49 -17.77 -37.03
N LEU A 9 30.40 -17.04 -38.14
CA LEU A 9 29.14 -16.60 -38.76
C LEU A 9 28.18 -17.78 -38.98
N ALA A 10 28.72 -18.98 -39.18
CA ALA A 10 27.95 -20.22 -39.31
C ALA A 10 27.21 -20.62 -38.02
N ILE A 11 27.77 -20.34 -36.85
CA ILE A 11 27.12 -20.62 -35.55
C ILE A 11 25.97 -19.65 -35.33
N PHE A 12 26.15 -18.37 -35.67
CA PHE A 12 25.09 -17.37 -35.58
C PHE A 12 23.95 -17.67 -36.57
N LEU A 13 24.26 -18.08 -37.81
CA LEU A 13 23.27 -18.53 -38.79
C LEU A 13 22.54 -19.80 -38.34
N PHE A 14 23.22 -20.73 -37.67
CA PHE A 14 22.60 -21.95 -37.13
C PHE A 14 21.61 -21.62 -36.00
N PHE A 15 21.96 -20.71 -35.08
CA PHE A 15 21.04 -20.25 -34.04
C PHE A 15 19.88 -19.42 -34.61
N LEU A 16 20.11 -18.62 -35.66
CA LEU A 16 19.05 -17.88 -36.33
C LEU A 16 18.08 -18.82 -37.07
N LEU A 17 18.59 -19.83 -37.76
CA LEU A 17 17.77 -20.88 -38.40
C LEU A 17 17.02 -21.71 -37.36
N ALA A 18 17.63 -22.04 -36.22
CA ALA A 18 16.96 -22.73 -35.11
C ALA A 18 15.88 -21.87 -34.43
N LEU A 19 16.09 -20.54 -34.32
CA LEU A 19 15.06 -19.62 -33.82
C LEU A 19 13.92 -19.45 -34.83
N ILE A 20 14.21 -19.38 -36.13
CA ILE A 20 13.19 -19.25 -37.18
C ILE A 20 12.41 -20.57 -37.33
N SER A 21 13.05 -21.74 -37.16
CA SER A 21 12.33 -23.02 -37.14
C SER A 21 11.42 -23.14 -35.90
N ASN A 22 11.84 -22.65 -34.73
CA ASN A 22 10.99 -22.62 -33.54
C ASN A 22 9.85 -21.58 -33.64
N LEU A 23 10.04 -20.47 -34.36
CA LEU A 23 9.00 -19.47 -34.64
C LEU A 23 8.04 -19.92 -35.76
N ALA A 24 8.49 -20.78 -36.69
CA ALA A 24 7.66 -21.36 -37.73
C ALA A 24 6.85 -22.58 -37.26
N LEU A 25 7.34 -23.33 -36.26
CA LEU A 25 6.62 -24.43 -35.60
C LEU A 25 5.50 -23.94 -34.65
N GLY A 26 5.48 -22.65 -34.29
CA GLY A 26 4.44 -22.05 -33.44
C GLY A 26 3.18 -21.55 -34.18
N LYS A 27 3.11 -21.69 -35.51
CA LYS A 27 1.98 -21.17 -36.32
C LYS A 27 1.37 -22.16 -37.33
N LEU A 28 1.68 -23.44 -37.19
CA LEU A 28 1.02 -24.54 -37.90
C LEU A 28 0.64 -25.62 -36.88
N LYS A 29 -0.18 -25.26 -35.89
CA LYS A 29 -1.03 -26.25 -35.24
C LYS A 29 -2.32 -26.22 -36.05
N GLU A 30 -2.35 -27.03 -37.11
CA GLU A 30 -3.61 -27.50 -37.66
C GLU A 30 -4.43 -28.01 -36.47
N THR A 31 -5.65 -27.52 -36.35
CA THR A 31 -6.68 -28.01 -35.44
C THR A 31 -6.94 -29.49 -35.74
N GLU A 32 -6.10 -30.38 -35.23
CA GLU A 32 -6.50 -31.74 -34.93
C GLU A 32 -7.55 -31.62 -33.84
N VAL A 33 -8.82 -31.82 -34.22
CA VAL A 33 -9.92 -31.98 -33.29
C VAL A 33 -9.59 -33.23 -32.47
N GLU A 34 -9.08 -33.03 -31.25
CA GLU A 34 -8.84 -34.13 -30.32
C GLU A 34 -10.21 -34.78 -30.05
N GLU A 35 -10.45 -35.95 -30.66
CA GLU A 35 -11.74 -36.63 -30.54
C GLU A 35 -12.01 -36.99 -29.07
N ASP A 36 -13.17 -36.59 -28.55
CA ASP A 36 -13.58 -36.84 -27.17
C ASP A 36 -13.46 -38.36 -26.85
N PRO A 37 -12.50 -38.77 -25.99
CA PRO A 37 -12.23 -40.17 -25.71
C PRO A 37 -13.45 -40.93 -25.16
N GLU A 38 -14.34 -40.22 -24.45
CA GLU A 38 -15.57 -40.80 -23.90
C GLU A 38 -16.61 -41.04 -24.99
N LEU A 39 -16.72 -40.13 -25.96
CA LEU A 39 -17.63 -40.31 -27.11
C LEU A 39 -17.18 -41.49 -27.98
N VAL A 40 -15.88 -41.59 -28.25
CA VAL A 40 -15.30 -42.72 -29.01
C VAL A 40 -15.59 -44.04 -28.32
N THR A 41 -15.41 -44.08 -26.99
CA THR A 41 -15.70 -45.27 -26.17
C THR A 41 -17.19 -45.63 -26.19
N CYS A 42 -18.09 -44.65 -26.06
CA CYS A 42 -19.54 -44.85 -26.11
C CYS A 42 -19.98 -45.44 -27.45
N LYS A 43 -19.53 -44.85 -28.56
CA LYS A 43 -19.86 -45.31 -29.92
C LYS A 43 -19.36 -46.72 -30.18
N HIS A 44 -18.14 -47.03 -29.73
CA HIS A 44 -17.57 -48.37 -29.84
C HIS A 44 -18.38 -49.41 -29.06
N GLN A 45 -18.84 -49.09 -27.84
CA GLN A 45 -19.71 -49.98 -27.06
C GLN A 45 -21.07 -50.23 -27.73
N CYS A 46 -21.70 -49.20 -28.30
CA CYS A 46 -22.94 -49.36 -29.07
C CYS A 46 -22.77 -50.31 -30.26
N GLN A 47 -21.62 -50.27 -30.93
CA GLN A 47 -21.34 -51.10 -32.11
C GLN A 47 -21.02 -52.56 -31.76
N GLN A 48 -20.36 -52.81 -30.62
CA GLN A 48 -19.97 -54.16 -30.20
C GLN A 48 -21.10 -54.98 -29.54
N GLN A 49 -22.24 -54.35 -29.24
CA GLN A 49 -23.33 -55.01 -28.52
C GLN A 49 -24.08 -56.02 -29.41
N ARG A 50 -23.88 -57.32 -29.14
CA ARG A 50 -24.40 -58.42 -29.98
C ARG A 50 -25.92 -58.58 -29.98
N GLN A 51 -26.60 -58.02 -28.99
CA GLN A 51 -28.06 -58.12 -28.82
C GLN A 51 -28.84 -57.00 -29.52
N TYR A 52 -28.16 -55.99 -30.09
CA TYR A 52 -28.80 -54.85 -30.73
C TYR A 52 -29.07 -55.13 -32.21
N THR A 53 -30.29 -54.87 -32.65
CA THR A 53 -30.61 -54.78 -34.09
C THR A 53 -29.94 -53.55 -34.68
N GLU A 54 -29.86 -53.47 -36.02
CA GLU A 54 -29.31 -52.27 -36.68
C GLU A 54 -30.08 -50.98 -36.33
N SER A 55 -31.39 -51.09 -36.02
CA SER A 55 -32.17 -49.98 -35.50
C SER A 55 -31.72 -49.57 -34.10
N ASP A 56 -31.51 -50.55 -33.20
CA ASP A 56 -31.10 -50.29 -31.81
C ASP A 56 -29.70 -49.66 -31.74
N LYS A 57 -28.76 -50.14 -32.58
CA LYS A 57 -27.42 -49.55 -32.69
C LYS A 57 -27.49 -48.09 -33.14
N ARG A 58 -28.35 -47.76 -34.10
CA ARG A 58 -28.51 -46.39 -34.59
C ARG A 58 -29.06 -45.46 -33.49
N THR A 59 -30.04 -45.93 -32.72
CA THR A 59 -30.57 -45.17 -31.58
C THR A 59 -29.52 -44.97 -30.48
N CYS A 60 -28.73 -46.01 -30.16
CA CYS A 60 -27.64 -45.92 -29.18
C CYS A 60 -26.56 -44.91 -29.62
N LEU A 61 -26.16 -44.93 -30.89
CA LEU A 61 -25.19 -43.95 -31.43
C LEU A 61 -25.72 -42.52 -31.37
N GLN A 62 -27.00 -42.30 -31.66
CA GLN A 62 -27.64 -41.00 -31.51
C GLN A 62 -27.67 -40.52 -30.05
N GLN A 63 -27.83 -41.44 -29.09
CA GLN A 63 -27.76 -41.12 -27.66
C GLN A 63 -26.35 -40.73 -27.21
N CYS A 64 -25.30 -41.39 -27.73
CA CYS A 64 -23.91 -40.98 -27.46
C CYS A 64 -23.65 -39.53 -27.97
N ASP A 65 -24.14 -39.20 -29.17
CA ASP A 65 -24.00 -37.85 -29.73
C ASP A 65 -24.80 -36.81 -28.93
N SER A 66 -26.01 -37.14 -28.47
CA SER A 66 -26.81 -36.23 -27.63
C SER A 66 -26.17 -35.98 -26.26
N MET A 67 -25.57 -37.01 -25.65
CA MET A 67 -24.86 -36.87 -24.37
C MET A 67 -23.65 -35.92 -24.47
N LYS A 68 -22.91 -35.97 -25.59
CA LYS A 68 -21.82 -35.01 -25.84
C LYS A 68 -22.34 -33.58 -25.96
N GLN A 69 -23.43 -33.39 -26.72
CA GLN A 69 -24.03 -32.06 -26.88
C GLN A 69 -24.56 -31.50 -25.56
N GLU A 70 -25.13 -32.33 -24.68
CA GLU A 70 -25.57 -31.90 -23.36
C GLU A 70 -24.39 -31.52 -22.46
N ARG A 71 -23.31 -32.29 -22.47
CA ARG A 71 -22.07 -31.95 -21.75
C ARG A 71 -21.43 -30.67 -22.26
N GLU A 72 -21.36 -30.48 -23.57
CA GLU A 72 -20.81 -29.25 -24.18
C GLU A 72 -21.63 -28.03 -23.77
N LYS A 73 -22.97 -28.16 -23.75
CA LYS A 73 -23.86 -27.09 -23.23
C LYS A 73 -23.63 -26.80 -21.76
N GLN A 74 -23.46 -27.83 -20.92
CA GLN A 74 -23.18 -27.64 -19.49
C GLN A 74 -21.84 -26.93 -19.27
N VAL A 75 -20.79 -27.29 -20.03
CA VAL A 75 -19.49 -26.60 -19.94
C VAL A 75 -19.61 -25.16 -20.42
N GLU A 76 -20.35 -24.91 -21.50
CA GLU A 76 -20.60 -23.55 -22.00
C GLU A 76 -21.39 -22.70 -21.00
N GLU A 77 -22.40 -23.29 -20.34
CA GLU A 77 -23.21 -22.65 -19.29
C GLU A 77 -22.38 -22.38 -18.02
N GLU A 78 -21.59 -23.34 -17.53
CA GLU A 78 -20.66 -23.12 -16.41
C GLU A 78 -19.57 -22.08 -16.74
N THR A 79 -19.11 -22.03 -17.99
CA THR A 79 -18.13 -21.02 -18.42
C THR A 79 -18.78 -19.65 -18.44
N ARG A 80 -20.03 -19.56 -18.91
CA ARG A 80 -20.80 -18.32 -18.93
C ARG A 80 -21.16 -17.84 -17.54
N GLU A 81 -21.53 -18.74 -16.62
CA GLU A 81 -21.74 -18.42 -15.21
C GLU A 81 -20.45 -17.92 -14.54
N LYS A 82 -19.29 -18.52 -14.83
CA LYS A 82 -17.99 -18.01 -14.34
C LYS A 82 -17.62 -16.66 -14.94
N GLU A 83 -17.94 -16.43 -16.21
CA GLU A 83 -17.74 -15.13 -16.85
C GLU A 83 -18.69 -14.06 -16.30
N GLU A 84 -19.95 -14.43 -16.02
CA GLU A 84 -20.97 -13.59 -15.39
C GLU A 84 -20.58 -13.28 -13.93
N GLU A 85 -20.12 -14.26 -13.12
CA GLU A 85 -19.58 -14.04 -11.77
C GLU A 85 -18.32 -13.14 -11.80
N HIS A 86 -17.43 -13.32 -12.78
CA HIS A 86 -16.28 -12.44 -12.95
C HIS A 86 -16.69 -11.03 -13.37
N GLN A 87 -17.73 -10.88 -14.19
CA GLN A 87 -18.30 -9.58 -14.55
C GLN A 87 -18.98 -8.91 -13.36
N GLU A 88 -19.78 -9.63 -12.57
CA GLU A 88 -20.44 -9.12 -11.37
C GLU A 88 -19.41 -8.69 -10.31
N GLN A 89 -18.33 -9.46 -10.10
CA GLN A 89 -17.21 -9.04 -9.24
C GLN A 89 -16.51 -7.77 -9.76
N HIS A 90 -16.34 -7.65 -11.08
CA HIS A 90 -15.80 -6.45 -11.69
C HIS A 90 -16.73 -5.25 -11.57
N GLU A 91 -18.05 -5.46 -11.64
CA GLU A 91 -19.07 -4.41 -11.45
C GLU A 91 -19.20 -3.97 -9.98
N GLU A 92 -19.04 -4.87 -9.01
CA GLU A 92 -18.97 -4.52 -7.58
C GLU A 92 -17.67 -3.78 -7.21
N GLU A 93 -16.53 -4.15 -7.81
CA GLU A 93 -15.24 -3.43 -7.66
C GLU A 93 -15.28 -2.01 -8.27
N GLU A 94 -16.15 -1.74 -9.25
CA GLU A 94 -16.23 -0.44 -9.94
C GLU A 94 -17.00 0.65 -9.17
N ASP A 95 -17.92 0.29 -8.26
CA ASP A 95 -18.69 1.26 -7.46
C ASP A 95 -17.96 1.70 -6.17
N GLU A 96 -16.92 0.99 -5.72
CA GLU A 96 -16.10 1.36 -4.55
C GLU A 96 -14.84 2.15 -4.94
N ASN A 97 -14.52 3.22 -4.21
CA ASN A 97 -13.34 4.04 -4.48
C ASN A 97 -12.04 3.25 -4.26
N PRO A 98 -11.22 2.99 -5.31
CA PRO A 98 -10.08 2.09 -5.20
C PRO A 98 -8.90 2.69 -4.43
N TYR A 99 -8.93 4.00 -4.16
CA TYR A 99 -7.80 4.75 -3.64
C TYR A 99 -8.00 5.29 -2.23
N VAL A 100 -9.15 5.04 -1.61
CA VAL A 100 -9.49 5.58 -0.29
C VAL A 100 -9.88 4.46 0.66
N PHE A 101 -9.26 4.46 1.83
CA PHE A 101 -9.34 3.40 2.81
C PHE A 101 -9.89 3.95 4.12
N GLU A 102 -10.97 3.34 4.58
CA GLU A 102 -11.68 3.69 5.80
C GLU A 102 -11.30 2.74 6.94
N GLU A 103 -11.13 3.30 8.14
CA GLU A 103 -10.74 2.57 9.34
C GLU A 103 -11.65 1.37 9.66
N ASP A 104 -12.96 1.52 9.47
CA ASP A 104 -13.96 0.50 9.83
C ASP A 104 -14.10 -0.63 8.79
N LYS A 105 -13.69 -0.40 7.54
CA LYS A 105 -13.89 -1.33 6.42
C LYS A 105 -12.59 -2.00 5.97
N ASP A 106 -11.53 -1.21 5.91
CA ASP A 106 -10.29 -1.57 5.23
C ASP A 106 -9.17 -1.99 6.20
N PHE A 107 -9.37 -1.87 7.51
CA PHE A 107 -8.42 -2.36 8.50
C PHE A 107 -8.87 -3.66 9.13
N SER A 108 -7.89 -4.51 9.43
CA SER A 108 -8.04 -5.75 10.20
C SER A 108 -7.38 -5.59 11.56
N THR A 109 -8.12 -5.90 12.63
CA THR A 109 -7.56 -5.88 13.99
C THR A 109 -6.72 -7.13 14.23
N ARG A 110 -5.43 -6.95 14.49
CA ARG A 110 -4.49 -8.04 14.82
C ARG A 110 -4.36 -8.24 16.33
N VAL A 111 -4.44 -7.16 17.10
CA VAL A 111 -4.41 -7.18 18.56
C VAL A 111 -5.50 -6.26 19.08
N GLU A 112 -6.28 -6.75 20.03
CA GLU A 112 -7.27 -5.97 20.78
C GLU A 112 -7.17 -6.36 22.25
N THR A 113 -6.84 -5.41 23.12
CA THR A 113 -6.79 -5.61 24.58
C THR A 113 -7.36 -4.39 25.29
N GLU A 114 -7.57 -4.48 26.61
CA GLU A 114 -7.96 -3.30 27.41
C GLU A 114 -6.91 -2.18 27.34
N GLY A 115 -5.64 -2.52 27.11
CA GLY A 115 -4.52 -1.60 27.03
C GLY A 115 -4.43 -0.86 25.70
N GLY A 116 -4.97 -1.40 24.61
CA GLY A 116 -4.86 -0.81 23.28
C GLY A 116 -5.13 -1.79 22.15
N SER A 117 -4.87 -1.36 20.92
CA SER A 117 -5.10 -2.16 19.72
C SER A 117 -4.02 -1.95 18.66
N ILE A 118 -3.86 -2.96 17.81
CA ILE A 118 -3.05 -2.89 16.59
C ILE A 118 -3.94 -3.28 15.42
N ARG A 119 -4.10 -2.34 14.50
CA ARG A 119 -4.92 -2.49 13.31
C ARG A 119 -4.05 -2.37 12.08
N VAL A 120 -4.18 -3.32 11.15
CA VAL A 120 -3.38 -3.41 9.95
C VAL A 120 -4.29 -3.24 8.74
N LEU A 121 -3.96 -2.27 7.88
CA LEU A 121 -4.66 -2.07 6.62
C LEU A 121 -4.58 -3.39 5.82
N LYS A 122 -5.73 -3.83 5.29
CA LYS A 122 -5.80 -4.92 4.30
C LYS A 122 -4.83 -4.65 3.16
N LYS A 123 -4.43 -5.68 2.42
CA LYS A 123 -3.50 -5.46 1.31
C LYS A 123 -4.11 -4.46 0.33
N PHE A 124 -3.30 -3.55 -0.22
CA PHE A 124 -3.79 -2.60 -1.22
C PHE A 124 -4.44 -3.31 -2.42
N THR A 125 -3.92 -4.48 -2.79
CA THR A 125 -4.44 -5.34 -3.86
C THR A 125 -5.71 -6.09 -3.51
N GLU A 126 -6.11 -6.17 -2.23
CA GLU A 126 -7.43 -6.70 -1.84
C GLU A 126 -8.54 -5.68 -2.14
N LYS A 127 -8.23 -4.37 -2.15
CA LYS A 127 -9.20 -3.32 -2.52
C LYS A 127 -9.24 -3.08 -4.02
N SER A 128 -8.09 -3.09 -4.69
CA SER A 128 -8.03 -2.91 -6.14
C SER A 128 -6.73 -3.40 -6.75
N LYS A 129 -6.83 -4.11 -7.88
CA LYS A 129 -5.68 -4.51 -8.71
C LYS A 129 -4.87 -3.32 -9.24
N LEU A 130 -5.47 -2.12 -9.30
CA LEU A 130 -4.78 -0.88 -9.69
C LEU A 130 -3.61 -0.54 -8.76
N LEU A 131 -3.61 -1.07 -7.53
CA LEU A 131 -2.58 -0.81 -6.52
C LEU A 131 -1.49 -1.89 -6.43
N GLN A 132 -1.37 -2.77 -7.43
CA GLN A 132 -0.31 -3.79 -7.47
C GLN A 132 1.12 -3.22 -7.35
N GLY A 133 1.33 -1.97 -7.82
CA GLY A 133 2.64 -1.30 -7.75
C GLY A 133 3.12 -1.01 -6.31
N ILE A 134 2.24 -1.13 -5.32
CA ILE A 134 2.56 -0.98 -3.90
C ILE A 134 2.17 -2.21 -3.07
N GLU A 135 2.02 -3.38 -3.71
CA GLU A 135 1.64 -4.63 -3.03
C GLU A 135 2.55 -4.95 -1.83
N ASN A 136 3.86 -4.67 -1.96
CA ASN A 136 4.83 -4.97 -0.91
C ASN A 136 4.89 -3.93 0.23
N PHE A 137 3.91 -3.04 0.36
CA PHE A 137 3.82 -2.13 1.49
C PHE A 137 2.60 -2.49 2.33
N ARG A 138 2.75 -2.46 3.66
CA ARG A 138 1.64 -2.63 4.61
C ARG A 138 1.68 -1.50 5.64
N LEU A 139 0.52 -1.01 6.03
CA LEU A 139 0.39 0.06 7.02
C LEU A 139 -0.32 -0.48 8.26
N ALA A 140 0.30 -0.31 9.42
CA ALA A 140 -0.27 -0.65 10.71
C ALA A 140 -0.40 0.60 11.58
N ILE A 141 -1.50 0.67 12.35
CA ILE A 141 -1.76 1.70 13.34
C ILE A 141 -1.79 1.03 14.71
N LEU A 142 -0.94 1.50 15.63
CA LEU A 142 -0.92 1.09 17.02
C LEU A 142 -1.53 2.20 17.87
N GLU A 143 -2.56 1.87 18.63
CA GLU A 143 -3.14 2.72 19.66
C GLU A 143 -2.91 2.10 21.03
N ALA A 144 -2.34 2.86 21.98
CA ALA A 144 -2.10 2.36 23.33
C ALA A 144 -2.42 3.40 24.39
N ARG A 145 -3.13 3.01 25.45
CA ARG A 145 -3.50 3.89 26.57
C ARG A 145 -2.26 4.34 27.36
N ALA A 146 -2.42 5.38 28.17
CA ALA A 146 -1.38 5.84 29.09
C ALA A 146 -0.89 4.69 30.00
N HIS A 147 0.42 4.69 30.29
CA HIS A 147 1.08 3.68 31.12
C HIS A 147 0.88 2.23 30.65
N THR A 148 1.03 1.98 29.35
CA THR A 148 0.94 0.64 28.78
C THR A 148 2.29 0.16 28.28
N PHE A 149 2.45 -1.16 28.28
CA PHE A 149 3.59 -1.87 27.75
C PHE A 149 3.13 -2.75 26.59
N VAL A 150 3.81 -2.63 25.45
CA VAL A 150 3.61 -3.42 24.24
C VAL A 150 4.67 -4.50 24.24
N SER A 151 4.22 -5.76 24.29
CA SER A 151 5.07 -6.93 24.49
C SER A 151 6.18 -7.06 23.44
N PRO A 152 7.38 -7.56 23.81
CA PRO A 152 8.51 -7.63 22.92
C PRO A 152 8.23 -8.52 21.69
N ARG A 153 8.57 -7.99 20.52
CA ARG A 153 8.36 -8.68 19.24
C ARG A 153 9.38 -8.26 18.21
N HIS A 154 9.58 -9.06 17.18
CA HIS A 154 10.25 -8.64 15.95
C HIS A 154 9.35 -8.93 14.75
N PHE A 155 9.69 -8.34 13.61
CA PHE A 155 8.95 -8.50 12.36
C PHE A 155 9.87 -9.02 11.26
N ASP A 156 9.32 -9.81 10.33
CA ASP A 156 9.95 -10.17 9.06
C ASP A 156 9.79 -9.07 7.98
N SER A 157 9.82 -7.81 8.42
CA SER A 157 9.70 -6.61 7.59
C SER A 157 10.59 -5.48 8.11
N GLU A 158 11.10 -4.65 7.20
CA GLU A 158 11.64 -3.34 7.57
C GLU A 158 10.47 -2.47 8.04
N VAL A 159 10.66 -1.69 9.12
CA VAL A 159 9.58 -0.84 9.66
C VAL A 159 10.00 0.62 9.67
N VAL A 160 9.17 1.49 9.10
CA VAL A 160 9.26 2.95 9.27
C VAL A 160 8.15 3.38 10.21
N LEU A 161 8.51 3.69 11.45
CA LEU A 161 7.59 4.11 12.50
C LEU A 161 7.54 5.64 12.57
N PHE A 162 6.32 6.17 12.58
CA PHE A 162 6.00 7.57 12.77
C PHE A 162 5.13 7.75 14.02
N ASN A 163 5.58 8.59 14.95
CA ASN A 163 4.80 8.93 16.13
C ASN A 163 3.80 10.06 15.83
N ILE A 164 2.52 9.72 15.74
CA ILE A 164 1.44 10.69 15.47
C ILE A 164 1.13 11.50 16.73
N LYS A 165 0.96 10.82 17.86
CA LYS A 165 0.44 11.41 19.09
C LYS A 165 0.92 10.65 20.32
N GLY A 166 1.11 11.37 21.42
CA GLY A 166 1.57 10.81 22.68
C GLY A 166 3.08 10.61 22.72
N ARG A 167 3.56 10.10 23.85
CA ARG A 167 4.99 9.95 24.12
C ARG A 167 5.29 8.54 24.53
N ALA A 168 6.42 8.01 24.05
CA ALA A 168 6.78 6.63 24.31
C ALA A 168 8.26 6.44 24.58
N VAL A 169 8.60 5.26 25.09
CA VAL A 169 9.96 4.72 25.06
C VAL A 169 9.92 3.50 24.16
N LEU A 170 10.77 3.50 23.13
CA LEU A 170 11.01 2.35 22.27
C LEU A 170 12.31 1.68 22.72
N GLY A 171 12.23 0.43 23.16
CA GLY A 171 13.41 -0.39 23.44
C GLY A 171 13.74 -1.25 22.23
N LEU A 172 14.89 -1.06 21.61
CA LEU A 172 15.43 -1.89 20.54
C LEU A 172 16.49 -2.83 21.12
N VAL A 173 16.25 -4.13 21.06
CA VAL A 173 17.17 -5.15 21.58
C VAL A 173 18.27 -5.41 20.55
N ARG A 174 19.51 -5.08 20.90
CA ARG A 174 20.71 -5.41 20.12
C ARG A 174 21.46 -6.58 20.77
N GLU A 175 22.51 -7.07 20.11
CA GLU A 175 23.28 -8.24 20.54
C GLU A 175 23.81 -8.16 21.99
N SER A 176 24.22 -6.97 22.44
CA SER A 176 24.87 -6.76 23.74
C SER A 176 24.10 -5.87 24.72
N GLU A 177 23.24 -4.98 24.23
CA GLU A 177 22.42 -4.10 25.07
C GLU A 177 21.08 -3.75 24.42
N THR A 178 20.11 -3.32 25.25
CA THR A 178 18.89 -2.69 24.74
C THR A 178 19.12 -1.21 24.58
N GLU A 179 19.03 -0.71 23.35
CA GLU A 179 18.99 0.71 23.06
C GLU A 179 17.60 1.25 23.38
N LYS A 180 17.51 2.27 24.23
CA LYS A 180 16.23 2.90 24.61
C LYS A 180 16.13 4.28 23.99
N ILE A 181 15.10 4.49 23.19
CA ILE A 181 14.84 5.72 22.45
C ILE A 181 13.56 6.35 22.98
N THR A 182 13.64 7.63 23.36
CA THR A 182 12.44 8.41 23.69
C THR A 182 11.77 8.87 22.39
N LEU A 183 10.46 8.64 22.27
CA LEU A 183 9.63 9.08 21.15
C LEU A 183 8.70 10.22 21.58
N GLU A 184 8.70 11.27 20.77
CA GLU A 184 7.83 12.45 20.84
C GLU A 184 7.00 12.59 19.54
N PRO A 185 5.88 13.33 19.54
CA PRO A 185 5.09 13.52 18.33
C PRO A 185 5.93 14.09 17.19
N GLY A 186 5.79 13.51 16.00
CA GLY A 186 6.57 13.85 14.80
C GLY A 186 7.87 13.06 14.65
N ASP A 187 8.26 12.25 15.64
CA ASP A 187 9.46 11.42 15.57
C ASP A 187 9.30 10.29 14.55
N MET A 188 10.40 10.03 13.84
CA MET A 188 10.50 8.98 12.84
C MET A 188 11.69 8.09 13.12
N ILE A 189 11.48 6.80 12.95
CA ILE A 189 12.53 5.81 13.13
C ILE A 189 12.38 4.67 12.13
N HIS A 190 13.48 4.36 11.47
CA HIS A 190 13.63 3.11 10.74
C HIS A 190 14.14 2.01 11.67
N ILE A 191 13.45 0.89 11.67
CA ILE A 191 13.73 -0.30 12.47
C ILE A 191 14.04 -1.45 11.51
N PRO A 192 15.27 -2.00 11.54
CA PRO A 192 15.64 -3.10 10.68
C PRO A 192 14.80 -4.36 10.89
N ALA A 193 14.50 -5.07 9.80
CA ALA A 193 13.85 -6.37 9.86
C ALA A 193 14.55 -7.33 10.85
N GLY A 194 13.76 -8.07 11.63
CA GLY A 194 14.25 -9.00 12.65
C GLY A 194 14.72 -8.36 13.96
N THR A 195 14.73 -7.02 14.08
CA THR A 195 15.13 -6.33 15.32
C THR A 195 14.04 -6.51 16.40
N PRO A 196 14.32 -7.17 17.54
CA PRO A 196 13.34 -7.27 18.61
C PRO A 196 13.14 -5.90 19.28
N LEU A 197 11.89 -5.56 19.55
CA LEU A 197 11.52 -4.29 20.15
C LEU A 197 10.37 -4.41 21.13
N TYR A 198 10.29 -3.47 22.08
CA TYR A 198 9.11 -3.24 22.92
C TYR A 198 8.80 -1.74 22.98
N ILE A 199 7.55 -1.39 23.26
CA ILE A 199 7.09 0.01 23.35
C ILE A 199 6.45 0.25 24.70
N VAL A 200 6.72 1.40 25.28
CA VAL A 200 6.10 1.85 26.53
C VAL A 200 5.42 3.18 26.28
N ASN A 201 4.10 3.27 26.42
CA ASN A 201 3.46 4.59 26.50
C ASN A 201 3.81 5.19 27.87
N ARG A 202 4.65 6.24 27.84
CA ARG A 202 5.15 6.92 29.03
C ARG A 202 4.30 8.13 29.42
N ASP A 203 3.29 8.45 28.61
CA ASP A 203 2.42 9.57 28.90
C ASP A 203 1.50 9.27 30.10
N GLU A 204 1.15 10.33 30.83
CA GLU A 204 0.30 10.23 32.02
C GLU A 204 -1.17 10.13 31.65
N ASN A 205 -1.59 10.81 30.57
CA ASN A 205 -3.00 10.96 30.21
C ASN A 205 -3.25 10.75 28.70
N GLU A 206 -2.24 10.94 27.86
CA GLU A 206 -2.41 10.84 26.41
C GLU A 206 -2.35 9.37 25.94
N LYS A 207 -3.25 9.03 25.02
CA LYS A 207 -3.06 7.82 24.21
C LYS A 207 -1.87 8.00 23.27
N LEU A 208 -1.12 6.93 23.09
CA LEU A 208 -0.08 6.82 22.09
C LEU A 208 -0.73 6.37 20.77
N LEU A 209 -0.42 7.05 19.67
CA LEU A 209 -0.82 6.66 18.33
C LEU A 209 0.41 6.62 17.43
N LEU A 210 0.72 5.45 16.88
CA LEU A 210 1.86 5.24 15.99
C LEU A 210 1.36 4.72 14.64
N ALA A 211 1.93 5.23 13.55
CA ALA A 211 1.82 4.62 12.22
C ALA A 211 3.12 3.89 11.89
N MET A 212 3.00 2.66 11.41
CA MET A 212 4.12 1.80 11.04
C MET A 212 3.95 1.35 9.59
N LEU A 213 4.82 1.85 8.71
CA LEU A 213 4.93 1.34 7.34
C LEU A 213 5.87 0.13 7.35
N HIS A 214 5.31 -1.05 7.10
CA HIS A 214 6.03 -2.30 6.96
C HIS A 214 6.39 -2.56 5.50
N ILE A 215 7.64 -2.97 5.27
CA ILE A 215 8.16 -3.40 3.98
C ILE A 215 8.67 -4.84 4.18
N PRO A 216 7.83 -5.86 3.88
CA PRO A 216 8.22 -7.25 3.98
C PRO A 216 9.50 -7.57 3.20
N VAL A 217 10.36 -8.38 3.81
CA VAL A 217 11.64 -8.79 3.19
C VAL A 217 11.58 -10.17 2.54
N SER A 218 10.60 -11.00 2.92
CA SER A 218 10.50 -12.39 2.47
C SER A 218 9.23 -12.68 1.68
N THR A 219 8.06 -12.36 2.23
CA THR A 219 6.76 -12.63 1.60
C THR A 219 6.09 -11.34 1.13
N PRO A 220 6.02 -11.06 -0.18
CA PRO A 220 5.47 -9.81 -0.67
C PRO A 220 4.08 -9.50 -0.13
N GLY A 221 3.94 -8.29 0.43
CA GLY A 221 2.68 -7.79 0.98
C GLY A 221 2.17 -8.52 2.23
N LYS A 222 2.97 -9.39 2.85
CA LYS A 222 2.63 -10.06 4.12
C LYS A 222 3.79 -9.88 5.10
N PHE A 223 3.46 -9.61 6.35
CA PHE A 223 4.44 -9.64 7.44
C PHE A 223 3.80 -10.31 8.64
N GLU A 224 4.63 -10.92 9.48
CA GLU A 224 4.24 -11.55 10.72
C GLU A 224 4.98 -10.94 11.91
N GLU A 225 4.33 -11.01 13.07
CA GLU A 225 4.89 -10.59 14.35
C GLU A 225 5.37 -11.81 15.11
N PHE A 226 6.62 -11.80 15.55
CA PHE A 226 7.24 -12.90 16.26
C PHE A 226 7.50 -12.50 17.71
N PHE A 227 6.70 -13.06 18.63
CA PHE A 227 6.84 -12.83 20.06
C PHE A 227 7.96 -13.69 20.64
N GLY A 228 9.13 -13.09 20.82
CA GLY A 228 10.32 -13.77 21.36
C GLY A 228 10.13 -14.16 22.83
N PRO A 229 10.51 -13.30 23.79
CA PRO A 229 10.16 -13.49 25.19
C PRO A 229 8.66 -13.21 25.37
N GLY A 230 7.90 -14.23 25.72
CA GLY A 230 6.44 -14.16 25.88
C GLY A 230 5.95 -15.24 26.83
N GLY A 231 4.64 -15.44 26.84
CA GLY A 231 4.03 -16.48 27.64
C GLY A 231 2.96 -17.23 26.87
N ARG A 232 1.78 -17.38 27.47
CA ARG A 232 0.61 -17.94 26.79
C ARG A 232 -0.09 -16.92 25.93
N ASP A 233 -0.13 -15.66 26.39
CA ASP A 233 -0.78 -14.57 25.68
C ASP A 233 0.08 -13.29 25.78
N PRO A 234 0.79 -12.89 24.70
CA PRO A 234 0.87 -13.59 23.42
C PRO A 234 1.71 -14.88 23.53
N GLU A 235 1.39 -15.86 22.68
CA GLU A 235 2.15 -17.09 22.56
C GLU A 235 3.59 -16.80 22.12
N SER A 236 4.57 -17.28 22.89
CA SER A 236 5.98 -17.15 22.56
C SER A 236 6.39 -18.10 21.44
N VAL A 237 7.24 -17.65 20.51
CA VAL A 237 7.88 -18.52 19.49
C VAL A 237 8.62 -19.72 20.10
N LEU A 238 9.00 -19.65 21.38
CA LEU A 238 9.64 -20.75 22.08
C LEU A 238 8.71 -21.94 22.29
N SER A 239 7.38 -21.75 22.28
CA SER A 239 6.39 -22.83 22.44
C SER A 239 6.43 -23.85 21.29
N ALA A 240 6.85 -23.43 20.10
CA ALA A 240 6.90 -24.26 18.91
C ALA A 240 8.06 -25.28 18.93
N PHE A 241 9.06 -25.10 19.79
CA PHE A 241 10.21 -26.01 19.90
C PHE A 241 9.93 -27.16 20.86
N SER A 242 10.47 -28.34 20.54
CA SER A 242 10.36 -29.50 21.44
C SER A 242 11.01 -29.24 22.79
N TRP A 243 10.46 -29.82 23.86
CA TRP A 243 11.02 -29.70 25.21
C TRP A 243 12.47 -30.16 25.29
N ASN A 244 12.86 -31.21 24.57
CA ASN A 244 14.25 -31.67 24.54
C ASN A 244 15.19 -30.59 23.99
N VAL A 245 14.79 -29.88 22.93
CA VAL A 245 15.54 -28.76 22.35
C VAL A 245 15.63 -27.60 23.35
N LEU A 246 14.50 -27.20 23.96
CA LEU A 246 14.47 -26.08 24.91
C LEU A 246 15.29 -26.37 26.17
N GLN A 247 15.21 -27.58 26.72
CA GLN A 247 15.98 -27.98 27.88
C GLN A 247 17.48 -28.01 27.58
N ALA A 248 17.88 -28.49 26.40
CA ALA A 248 19.27 -28.50 25.97
C ALA A 248 19.81 -27.08 25.73
N ALA A 249 19.04 -26.23 25.03
CA ALA A 249 19.45 -24.86 24.69
C ALA A 249 19.53 -23.95 25.91
N LEU A 250 18.55 -24.02 26.82
CA LEU A 250 18.46 -23.17 28.01
C LEU A 250 19.07 -23.80 29.26
N GLN A 251 19.60 -25.03 29.15
CA GLN A 251 20.18 -25.80 30.25
C GLN A 251 19.32 -25.82 31.52
N THR A 252 17.99 -25.91 31.34
CA THR A 252 17.01 -25.75 32.42
C THR A 252 15.99 -26.89 32.39
N PRO A 253 15.61 -27.47 33.55
CA PRO A 253 14.59 -28.52 33.58
C PRO A 253 13.23 -28.07 33.05
N LYS A 254 12.53 -28.95 32.33
CA LYS A 254 11.21 -28.70 31.74
C LYS A 254 10.23 -28.01 32.69
N GLY A 255 10.05 -28.52 33.90
CA GLY A 255 9.08 -27.96 34.84
C GLY A 255 9.35 -26.50 35.25
N LYS A 256 10.62 -26.04 35.18
CA LYS A 256 10.97 -24.63 35.43
C LYS A 256 10.70 -23.76 34.18
N LEU A 257 10.98 -24.30 32.99
CA LEU A 257 10.67 -23.62 31.72
C LEU A 257 9.16 -23.48 31.51
N GLU A 258 8.38 -24.54 31.75
CA GLU A 258 6.92 -24.50 31.70
C GLU A 258 6.34 -23.45 32.63
N ARG A 259 6.87 -23.34 33.86
CA ARG A 259 6.43 -22.30 34.79
C ARG A 259 6.72 -20.90 34.24
N LEU A 260 7.90 -20.68 33.69
CA LEU A 260 8.32 -19.39 33.11
C LEU A 260 7.43 -18.99 31.93
N PHE A 261 7.27 -19.86 30.93
CA PHE A 261 6.48 -19.59 29.73
C PHE A 261 4.97 -19.51 30.00
N ASN A 262 4.50 -19.95 31.17
CA ASN A 262 3.10 -19.80 31.56
C ASN A 262 2.84 -18.57 32.46
N GLN A 263 3.86 -17.78 32.83
CA GLN A 263 3.65 -16.62 33.71
C GLN A 263 2.96 -15.45 33.01
N GLN A 264 3.37 -15.13 31.77
CA GLN A 264 2.82 -14.00 31.03
C GLN A 264 1.51 -14.40 30.34
N ASN A 265 0.42 -13.72 30.69
CA ASN A 265 -0.91 -13.92 30.16
C ASN A 265 -1.77 -12.63 30.19
N GLU A 266 -1.12 -11.45 30.24
CA GLU A 266 -1.78 -10.14 30.21
C GLU A 266 -2.04 -9.65 28.77
N GLY A 267 -1.63 -10.41 27.76
CA GLY A 267 -1.81 -10.09 26.34
C GLY A 267 -0.67 -9.27 25.74
N SER A 268 -0.85 -8.90 24.48
CA SER A 268 0.17 -8.20 23.68
C SER A 268 0.37 -6.73 24.06
N ILE A 269 -0.62 -6.12 24.72
CA ILE A 269 -0.60 -4.73 25.19
C ILE A 269 -1.29 -4.72 26.56
N PHE A 270 -0.60 -4.33 27.62
CA PHE A 270 -1.15 -4.35 28.98
C PHE A 270 -0.68 -3.16 29.80
N LYS A 271 -1.42 -2.86 30.87
CA LYS A 271 -1.13 -1.71 31.74
C LYS A 271 0.02 -2.04 32.70
N ILE A 272 0.89 -1.06 32.92
CA ILE A 272 1.99 -1.17 33.89
C ILE A 272 1.95 -0.01 34.90
N SER A 273 2.62 -0.20 36.03
CA SER A 273 2.68 0.83 37.07
C SER A 273 3.59 2.00 36.64
N ARG A 274 3.39 3.18 37.24
CA ARG A 274 4.22 4.36 36.98
C ARG A 274 5.69 4.11 37.32
N GLU A 275 5.96 3.31 38.35
CA GLU A 275 7.32 2.92 38.74
C GLU A 275 7.99 2.12 37.64
N ARG A 276 7.27 1.18 37.00
CA ARG A 276 7.77 0.41 35.85
C ARG A 276 8.02 1.28 34.63
N VAL A 277 7.13 2.23 34.34
CA VAL A 277 7.32 3.22 33.25
C VAL A 277 8.61 4.02 33.48
N ARG A 278 8.83 4.53 34.70
CA ARG A 278 10.04 5.27 35.08
C ARG A 278 11.31 4.42 35.00
N ALA A 279 11.24 3.15 35.42
CA ALA A 279 12.37 2.22 35.33
C ALA A 279 12.74 1.87 33.87
N LEU A 280 11.75 1.90 32.97
CA LEU A 280 11.96 1.64 31.55
C LEU A 280 12.45 2.86 30.77
N ALA A 281 12.32 4.07 31.31
CA ALA A 281 12.89 5.27 30.71
C ALA A 281 14.41 5.12 30.45
N PRO A 282 14.97 5.82 29.43
CA PRO A 282 16.41 5.83 29.22
C PRO A 282 17.13 6.34 30.48
N THR A 283 18.10 5.57 30.97
CA THR A 283 18.99 6.04 32.01
C THR A 283 20.02 6.97 31.38
N LYS A 284 20.25 8.15 31.99
CA LYS A 284 21.35 9.02 31.59
C LYS A 284 22.66 8.25 31.82
N LYS A 285 23.30 7.72 30.76
CA LYS A 285 24.65 7.15 30.87
C LYS A 285 25.56 8.24 31.45
N SER A 286 26.33 7.91 32.50
CA SER A 286 27.19 8.87 33.21
C SER A 286 28.15 9.54 32.24
N SER A 287 28.09 10.87 32.24
CA SER A 287 28.92 11.81 31.50
C SER A 287 30.42 11.56 31.70
N TRP A 288 31.08 10.88 30.76
CA TRP A 288 32.53 10.98 30.56
C TRP A 288 32.81 11.15 29.05
N TRP A 289 33.07 12.40 28.64
CA TRP A 289 33.51 12.84 27.28
C TRP A 289 32.50 12.74 26.11
N PRO A 290 32.51 13.68 25.14
CA PRO A 290 31.64 14.86 25.07
C PRO A 290 30.25 14.62 24.43
N PHE A 291 29.72 13.39 24.40
CA PHE A 291 28.48 13.06 23.65
C PHE A 291 27.34 12.45 24.49
N GLY A 292 27.37 12.61 25.82
CA GLY A 292 26.35 12.04 26.71
C GLY A 292 24.99 12.73 26.62
N GLY A 293 24.08 12.18 25.80
CA GLY A 293 22.66 12.57 25.73
C GLY A 293 21.73 11.35 25.75
N GLU A 294 20.44 11.56 25.99
CA GLU A 294 19.42 10.52 25.76
C GLU A 294 19.43 10.11 24.28
N SER A 295 19.31 8.81 23.97
CA SER A 295 19.13 8.38 22.57
C SER A 295 17.78 8.88 22.06
N LYS A 296 17.82 9.66 20.98
CA LYS A 296 16.65 10.29 20.37
C LYS A 296 16.32 9.58 19.06
N ALA A 297 15.07 9.75 18.60
CA ALA A 297 14.67 9.32 17.26
C ALA A 297 15.62 9.87 16.19
N GLN A 298 15.69 9.18 15.05
CA GLN A 298 16.63 9.50 13.98
C GLN A 298 16.37 10.92 13.42
N PHE A 299 15.10 11.33 13.31
CA PHE A 299 14.72 12.73 13.15
C PHE A 299 13.25 12.97 13.54
N ASN A 300 12.88 14.24 13.70
CA ASN A 300 11.51 14.69 13.96
C ASN A 300 11.04 15.62 12.83
N ILE A 301 9.96 15.29 12.12
CA ILE A 301 9.50 16.08 10.97
C ILE A 301 8.94 17.45 11.36
N PHE A 302 8.34 17.57 12.55
CA PHE A 302 7.79 18.84 13.03
C PHE A 302 8.88 19.83 13.43
N SER A 303 10.06 19.33 13.78
CA SER A 303 11.24 20.17 14.03
C SER A 303 11.90 20.69 12.75
N LYS A 304 11.62 20.10 11.58
CA LYS A 304 12.22 20.51 10.30
C LYS A 304 11.57 21.79 9.79
N ARG A 305 12.40 22.62 9.14
CA ARG A 305 11.89 23.77 8.39
C ARG A 305 11.08 23.24 7.21
N PRO A 306 9.91 23.84 6.92
CA PRO A 306 9.14 23.43 5.77
C PRO A 306 9.90 23.74 4.48
N THR A 307 9.79 22.84 3.49
CA THR A 307 10.30 23.08 2.15
C THR A 307 9.49 24.16 1.45
N PHE A 308 8.21 24.30 1.82
CA PHE A 308 7.35 25.38 1.36
C PHE A 308 6.37 25.85 2.43
N SER A 309 6.13 27.16 2.51
CA SER A 309 5.10 27.74 3.39
C SER A 309 4.56 29.04 2.81
N ASN A 310 3.24 29.21 2.84
CA ASN A 310 2.56 30.48 2.60
C ASN A 310 1.38 30.63 3.58
N GLY A 311 0.49 31.61 3.38
CA GLY A 311 -0.68 31.82 4.26
C GLY A 311 -1.74 30.71 4.20
N TYR A 312 -1.70 29.85 3.18
CA TYR A 312 -2.72 28.85 2.87
C TYR A 312 -2.29 27.43 3.24
N GLY A 313 -0.99 27.23 3.48
CA GLY A 313 -0.49 25.94 3.93
C GLY A 313 1.02 25.87 4.08
N ARG A 314 1.45 24.73 4.60
CA ARG A 314 2.85 24.37 4.86
C ARG A 314 3.09 22.95 4.40
N LEU A 315 4.20 22.75 3.69
CA LEU A 315 4.71 21.46 3.26
C LEU A 315 6.12 21.28 3.83
N THR A 316 6.33 20.18 4.53
CA THR A 316 7.64 19.72 4.98
C THR A 316 7.93 18.40 4.29
N GLU A 317 9.03 18.33 3.54
CA GLU A 317 9.48 17.11 2.88
C GLU A 317 10.82 16.70 3.49
N VAL A 318 10.96 15.40 3.79
CA VAL A 318 12.21 14.79 4.22
C VAL A 318 12.48 13.61 3.31
N GLY A 319 13.37 13.83 2.35
CA GLY A 319 13.72 12.87 1.31
C GLY A 319 15.12 12.30 1.47
N PRO A 320 15.57 11.55 0.46
CA PRO A 320 16.94 11.08 0.40
C PRO A 320 17.91 12.22 0.06
N ASP A 321 18.27 13.01 1.07
CA ASP A 321 19.21 14.13 0.89
C ASP A 321 20.70 13.68 0.95
N ASP A 322 20.94 12.44 1.40
CA ASP A 322 22.26 11.81 1.52
C ASP A 322 22.16 10.33 1.06
N GLU A 323 23.12 9.90 0.23
CA GLU A 323 23.25 8.53 -0.26
C GLU A 323 23.31 7.50 0.88
N LYS A 324 23.75 7.89 2.08
CA LYS A 324 23.84 7.03 3.26
C LYS A 324 22.58 6.98 4.12
N SER A 325 21.55 7.76 3.81
CA SER A 325 20.31 7.77 4.59
C SER A 325 19.52 6.46 4.39
N TRP A 326 18.84 6.00 5.44
CA TRP A 326 17.94 4.85 5.31
C TRP A 326 16.75 5.16 4.38
N LEU A 327 16.35 6.44 4.27
CA LEU A 327 15.33 6.90 3.32
C LEU A 327 15.75 6.62 1.87
N GLN A 328 17.02 6.87 1.53
CA GLN A 328 17.58 6.51 0.21
C GLN A 328 17.59 5.01 0.00
N ARG A 329 18.04 4.23 0.99
CA ARG A 329 18.09 2.76 0.90
C ARG A 329 16.71 2.14 0.69
N LEU A 330 15.68 2.66 1.37
CA LEU A 330 14.30 2.19 1.24
C LEU A 330 13.55 2.84 0.07
N ASN A 331 14.15 3.78 -0.65
CA ASN A 331 13.53 4.54 -1.73
C ASN A 331 12.24 5.25 -1.28
N LEU A 332 12.34 5.96 -0.14
CA LEU A 332 11.23 6.63 0.54
C LEU A 332 11.49 8.13 0.73
N MET A 333 10.41 8.90 0.72
CA MET A 333 10.34 10.28 1.21
C MET A 333 9.15 10.41 2.14
N LEU A 334 9.29 11.19 3.21
CA LEU A 334 8.21 11.46 4.13
C LEU A 334 7.77 12.90 4.00
N THR A 335 6.47 13.13 3.85
CA THR A 335 5.92 14.47 3.64
C THR A 335 4.81 14.78 4.62
N PHE A 336 4.94 15.91 5.30
CA PHE A 336 3.92 16.44 6.20
C PHE A 336 3.31 17.70 5.59
N THR A 337 2.00 17.71 5.46
CA THR A 337 1.23 18.80 4.86
C THR A 337 0.23 19.33 5.88
N ASN A 338 0.25 20.63 6.12
CA ASN A 338 -0.77 21.36 6.86
C ASN A 338 -1.45 22.33 5.90
N ILE A 339 -2.72 22.07 5.58
CA ILE A 339 -3.53 22.94 4.74
C ILE A 339 -4.43 23.76 5.66
N THR A 340 -4.29 25.08 5.62
CA THR A 340 -5.10 25.98 6.43
C THR A 340 -6.57 25.82 6.05
N GLN A 341 -7.49 25.95 7.01
CA GLN A 341 -8.94 25.97 6.72
C GLN A 341 -9.27 26.90 5.53
N ARG A 342 -10.29 26.54 4.74
CA ARG A 342 -10.68 27.26 3.51
C ARG A 342 -9.55 27.41 2.49
N SER A 343 -8.63 26.46 2.47
CA SER A 343 -7.52 26.43 1.52
C SER A 343 -7.43 25.06 0.86
N MET A 344 -6.70 25.00 -0.24
CA MET A 344 -6.42 23.79 -1.01
C MET A 344 -4.94 23.71 -1.34
N SER A 345 -4.44 22.50 -1.57
CA SER A 345 -3.20 22.32 -2.30
C SER A 345 -3.39 22.66 -3.79
N THR A 346 -2.29 22.82 -4.51
CA THR A 346 -2.31 22.93 -5.96
C THR A 346 -2.71 21.60 -6.60
N ILE A 347 -3.23 21.66 -7.82
CA ILE A 347 -3.45 20.47 -8.64
C ILE A 347 -2.08 20.04 -9.16
N HIS A 348 -1.62 18.85 -8.77
CA HIS A 348 -0.30 18.35 -9.16
C HIS A 348 -0.28 16.83 -9.26
N TYR A 349 0.78 16.31 -9.86
CA TYR A 349 1.10 14.89 -9.85
C TYR A 349 2.59 14.66 -9.56
N ASN A 350 2.90 13.46 -9.08
CA ASN A 350 4.25 12.95 -8.93
C ASN A 350 4.63 12.09 -10.14
N SER A 351 5.84 12.23 -10.68
CA SER A 351 6.27 11.48 -11.87
C SER A 351 6.52 10.00 -11.62
N HIS A 352 7.05 9.64 -10.45
CA HIS A 352 7.40 8.24 -10.11
C HIS A 352 6.85 7.81 -8.76
N ALA A 353 6.75 8.73 -7.81
CA ALA A 353 6.38 8.38 -6.45
C ALA A 353 4.88 8.05 -6.33
N THR A 354 4.58 6.95 -5.64
CA THR A 354 3.23 6.68 -5.13
C THR A 354 3.12 7.24 -3.72
N LYS A 355 2.05 7.98 -3.45
CA LYS A 355 1.81 8.61 -2.16
C LYS A 355 0.83 7.79 -1.34
N ILE A 356 1.26 7.25 -0.20
CA ILE A 356 0.40 6.61 0.80
C ILE A 356 0.19 7.62 1.92
N ALA A 357 -0.99 8.22 1.99
CA ALA A 357 -1.29 9.36 2.84
C ALA A 357 -2.23 8.98 3.99
N LEU A 358 -1.88 9.35 5.22
CA LEU A 358 -2.70 9.20 6.41
C LEU A 358 -3.17 10.56 6.91
N VAL A 359 -4.48 10.72 7.07
CA VAL A 359 -5.08 11.93 7.67
C VAL A 359 -4.88 11.88 9.17
N MET A 360 -4.08 12.82 9.69
CA MET A 360 -3.74 12.87 11.12
C MET A 360 -4.79 13.64 11.93
N ASP A 361 -5.24 14.78 11.40
CA ASP A 361 -6.15 15.68 12.08
C ASP A 361 -6.94 16.55 11.10
N GLY A 362 -8.09 17.02 11.55
CA GLY A 362 -9.03 17.83 10.79
C GLY A 362 -9.75 17.09 9.67
N ARG A 363 -10.51 17.84 8.88
CA ARG A 363 -11.32 17.33 7.76
C ARG A 363 -11.06 18.08 6.48
N GLY A 364 -11.33 17.40 5.39
CA GLY A 364 -11.16 17.95 4.06
C GLY A 364 -11.81 17.11 2.98
N HIS A 365 -11.44 17.40 1.75
CA HIS A 365 -11.91 16.72 0.56
C HIS A 365 -10.74 16.41 -0.37
N LEU A 366 -10.78 15.25 -1.01
CA LEU A 366 -9.81 14.77 -1.98
C LEU A 366 -10.46 14.69 -3.36
N GLN A 367 -9.73 15.12 -4.39
CA GLN A 367 -10.07 14.82 -5.77
C GLN A 367 -8.85 14.28 -6.50
N ILE A 368 -9.04 13.18 -7.24
CA ILE A 368 -8.02 12.55 -8.08
C ILE A 368 -8.60 12.41 -9.49
N SER A 369 -7.81 12.75 -10.51
CA SER A 369 -8.11 12.45 -11.91
C SER A 369 -7.49 11.10 -12.27
N CYS A 370 -8.32 10.13 -12.65
CA CYS A 370 -7.93 8.74 -12.91
C CYS A 370 -8.31 8.32 -14.34
N PRO A 371 -7.34 7.94 -15.20
CA PRO A 371 -7.63 7.42 -16.54
C PRO A 371 -7.94 5.92 -16.57
N HIS A 372 -7.78 5.20 -15.46
CA HIS A 372 -7.83 3.73 -15.41
C HIS A 372 -9.22 3.15 -15.09
N MET A 373 -10.20 3.99 -14.77
CA MET A 373 -11.57 3.52 -14.54
C MET A 373 -12.34 3.39 -15.86
N SER A 374 -13.08 2.30 -16.03
CA SER A 374 -14.08 2.17 -17.08
C SER A 374 -15.27 3.06 -16.75
N SER A 375 -15.82 3.77 -17.74
CA SER A 375 -17.18 4.29 -17.62
C SER A 375 -18.16 3.13 -17.81
N ARG A 376 -19.23 3.03 -17.00
CA ARG A 376 -20.37 2.08 -17.10
C ARG A 376 -21.12 2.07 -18.46
N SER A 377 -20.58 2.70 -19.50
CA SER A 377 -21.18 2.82 -20.82
C SER A 377 -20.18 2.44 -21.91
N ASP A 378 -19.88 1.15 -22.03
CA ASP A 378 -19.17 0.62 -23.20
C ASP A 378 -20.11 -0.23 -24.06
N SER A 379 -20.85 0.46 -24.94
CA SER A 379 -21.03 -0.08 -26.28
C SER A 379 -19.64 -0.26 -26.89
N LYS A 380 -19.34 -1.48 -27.37
CA LYS A 380 -18.08 -1.90 -28.01
C LYS A 380 -17.76 -1.12 -29.31
N HIS A 381 -17.54 0.19 -29.21
CA HIS A 381 -17.09 1.03 -30.31
C HIS A 381 -15.90 1.89 -29.85
N ASP A 382 -14.74 1.61 -30.43
CA ASP A 382 -13.52 2.42 -30.52
C ASP A 382 -13.26 3.46 -29.40
N LYS A 383 -12.62 3.02 -28.30
CA LYS A 383 -11.94 3.93 -27.37
C LYS A 383 -10.63 4.45 -27.99
N SER A 384 -10.72 5.43 -28.88
CA SER A 384 -9.51 6.06 -29.46
C SER A 384 -8.91 7.15 -28.58
N SER A 385 -9.57 7.54 -27.47
CA SER A 385 -9.13 8.67 -26.61
C SER A 385 -9.17 8.30 -25.13
N PRO A 386 -8.12 8.62 -24.34
CA PRO A 386 -8.15 8.44 -22.90
C PRO A 386 -9.20 9.35 -22.25
N SER A 387 -10.13 8.77 -21.50
CA SER A 387 -11.10 9.48 -20.67
C SER A 387 -10.63 9.53 -19.21
N TYR A 388 -10.74 10.69 -18.56
CA TYR A 388 -10.41 10.85 -17.15
C TYR A 388 -11.67 10.83 -16.28
N HIS A 389 -11.64 10.03 -15.22
CA HIS A 389 -12.69 9.95 -14.21
C HIS A 389 -12.27 10.68 -12.94
N ARG A 390 -13.19 11.45 -12.36
CA ARG A 390 -12.98 12.13 -11.08
C ARG A 390 -13.32 11.19 -9.93
N ILE A 391 -12.32 10.85 -9.15
CA ILE A 391 -12.48 10.17 -7.88
C ILE A 391 -12.51 11.22 -6.78
N SER A 392 -13.55 11.18 -5.95
CA SER A 392 -13.77 12.13 -4.87
C SER A 392 -13.99 11.42 -3.55
N ALA A 393 -13.49 12.00 -2.46
CA ALA A 393 -13.74 11.49 -1.11
C ALA A 393 -13.64 12.59 -0.06
N ASP A 394 -14.47 12.50 0.97
CA ASP A 394 -14.31 13.30 2.18
C ASP A 394 -13.29 12.65 3.10
N LEU A 395 -12.41 13.47 3.67
CA LEU A 395 -11.30 13.06 4.50
C LEU A 395 -11.60 13.37 5.98
N LYS A 396 -11.35 12.39 6.85
CA LYS A 396 -11.38 12.52 8.31
C LYS A 396 -10.16 11.81 8.93
N PRO A 397 -9.79 12.11 10.19
CA PRO A 397 -8.65 11.48 10.84
C PRO A 397 -8.76 9.95 10.83
N GLY A 398 -7.63 9.26 10.65
CA GLY A 398 -7.57 7.79 10.55
C GLY A 398 -7.76 7.23 9.15
N MET A 399 -8.34 8.01 8.22
CA MET A 399 -8.45 7.58 6.82
C MET A 399 -7.10 7.59 6.11
N VAL A 400 -6.93 6.62 5.21
CA VAL A 400 -5.76 6.51 4.33
C VAL A 400 -6.20 6.71 2.89
N PHE A 401 -5.41 7.41 2.09
CA PHE A 401 -5.63 7.47 0.65
C PHE A 401 -4.32 7.30 -0.11
N VAL A 402 -4.42 6.74 -1.31
CA VAL A 402 -3.29 6.48 -2.20
C VAL A 402 -3.40 7.35 -3.44
N VAL A 403 -2.31 8.01 -3.82
CA VAL A 403 -2.21 8.69 -5.11
C VAL A 403 -1.11 8.02 -5.93
N PRO A 404 -1.45 7.28 -7.00
CA PRO A 404 -0.47 6.67 -7.88
C PRO A 404 0.31 7.73 -8.68
N PRO A 405 1.50 7.40 -9.21
CA PRO A 405 2.26 8.30 -10.07
C PRO A 405 1.44 8.70 -11.31
N GLY A 406 1.69 9.90 -11.81
CA GLY A 406 1.00 10.44 -12.99
C GLY A 406 -0.43 10.91 -12.75
N HIS A 407 -1.06 10.63 -11.60
CA HIS A 407 -2.44 11.01 -11.32
C HIS A 407 -2.51 12.43 -10.74
N PRO A 408 -3.11 13.40 -11.45
CA PRO A 408 -3.34 14.74 -10.90
C PRO A 408 -4.31 14.67 -9.73
N PHE A 409 -3.97 15.32 -8.63
CA PHE A 409 -4.82 15.34 -7.45
C PHE A 409 -4.78 16.68 -6.74
N VAL A 410 -5.77 16.87 -5.87
CA VAL A 410 -5.86 18.01 -4.98
C VAL A 410 -6.52 17.63 -3.66
N THR A 411 -6.06 18.26 -2.59
CA THR A 411 -6.59 18.10 -1.23
C THR A 411 -7.02 19.46 -0.72
N ILE A 412 -8.24 19.52 -0.18
CA ILE A 412 -8.93 20.74 0.19
C ILE A 412 -9.25 20.65 1.68
N ALA A 413 -8.85 21.64 2.48
CA ALA A 413 -9.23 21.70 3.88
C ALA A 413 -10.67 22.18 4.03
N SER A 414 -11.34 21.75 5.08
CA SER A 414 -12.71 22.19 5.38
C SER A 414 -12.77 23.69 5.73
N ASN A 415 -13.99 24.19 5.89
CA ASN A 415 -14.23 25.59 6.24
C ASN A 415 -13.94 25.96 7.70
N LYS A 416 -13.70 24.97 8.56
CA LYS A 416 -13.66 25.13 10.03
C LYS A 416 -12.35 24.73 10.69
N GLU A 417 -11.56 23.89 10.03
CA GLU A 417 -10.36 23.31 10.60
C GLU A 417 -9.30 23.09 9.52
N ASN A 418 -8.04 23.16 9.93
CA ASN A 418 -6.92 22.81 9.07
C ASN A 418 -6.92 21.31 8.82
N LEU A 419 -6.36 20.90 7.68
CA LEU A 419 -6.19 19.49 7.35
C LEU A 419 -4.71 19.11 7.49
N LEU A 420 -4.42 18.16 8.38
CA LEU A 420 -3.06 17.65 8.63
C LEU A 420 -2.90 16.25 8.05
N ILE A 421 -1.93 16.07 7.15
CA ILE A 421 -1.69 14.80 6.46
C ILE A 421 -0.20 14.46 6.56
N ILE A 422 0.10 13.23 6.95
CA ILE A 422 1.43 12.62 6.81
C ILE A 422 1.42 11.63 5.67
N CYS A 423 2.51 11.55 4.92
CA CYS A 423 2.58 10.72 3.72
C CYS A 423 3.88 9.95 3.69
N PHE A 424 3.76 8.66 3.39
CA PHE A 424 4.86 7.83 2.93
C PHE A 424 4.84 7.88 1.40
N GLU A 425 5.80 8.59 0.81
CA GLU A 425 6.01 8.58 -0.63
C GLU A 425 7.02 7.48 -0.94
N VAL A 426 6.58 6.48 -1.69
CA VAL A 426 7.37 5.31 -2.10
C VAL A 426 7.79 5.47 -3.56
N ASN A 427 8.89 4.85 -3.96
CA ASN A 427 9.43 4.94 -5.32
C ASN A 427 9.88 6.37 -5.70
N VAL A 428 10.61 7.03 -4.79
CA VAL A 428 10.93 8.47 -4.91
C VAL A 428 12.18 8.79 -5.72
N ARG A 429 12.98 7.78 -6.06
CA ARG A 429 14.14 7.95 -6.95
C ARG A 429 13.69 8.62 -8.26
N ASP A 430 14.34 9.72 -8.61
CA ASP A 430 14.05 10.54 -9.79
C ASP A 430 12.61 11.11 -9.85
N ASN A 431 11.88 11.10 -8.72
CA ASN A 431 10.55 11.68 -8.64
C ASN A 431 10.61 13.20 -8.77
N LYS A 432 9.69 13.74 -9.57
CA LYS A 432 9.47 15.17 -9.78
C LYS A 432 8.01 15.49 -9.57
N LYS A 433 7.75 16.66 -8.99
CA LYS A 433 6.41 17.19 -8.77
C LYS A 433 6.08 18.18 -9.89
N PHE A 434 5.00 17.93 -10.60
CA PHE A 434 4.52 18.79 -11.69
C PHE A 434 3.17 19.38 -11.31
N THR A 435 3.08 20.70 -11.34
CA THR A 435 1.92 21.49 -10.92
C THR A 435 1.17 22.01 -12.14
N PHE A 436 -0.16 21.97 -12.09
CA PHE A 436 -1.03 22.56 -13.12
C PHE A 436 -1.45 23.99 -12.79
N ALA A 437 -1.31 24.41 -11.53
CA ALA A 437 -1.66 25.75 -11.07
C ALA A 437 -0.65 26.32 -10.07
N GLY A 438 -0.60 27.64 -9.97
CA GLY A 438 0.35 28.38 -9.15
C GLY A 438 1.41 29.09 -9.96
N LYS A 439 2.26 29.89 -9.29
CA LYS A 439 3.30 30.70 -9.92
C LYS A 439 4.18 29.90 -10.88
N ASP A 440 4.63 28.74 -10.43
CA ASP A 440 5.41 27.79 -11.21
C ASP A 440 4.48 26.63 -11.56
N ASN A 441 4.03 26.57 -12.81
CA ASN A 441 3.17 25.50 -13.32
C ASN A 441 3.53 25.12 -14.75
N ILE A 442 3.19 23.88 -15.14
CA ILE A 442 3.57 23.32 -16.44
C ILE A 442 2.99 24.10 -17.61
N VAL A 443 1.78 24.68 -17.46
CA VAL A 443 1.14 25.47 -18.52
C VAL A 443 1.97 26.70 -18.79
N SER A 444 2.34 27.45 -17.75
CA SER A 444 3.21 28.63 -17.87
C SER A 444 4.58 28.30 -18.48
N SER A 445 5.11 27.11 -18.23
CA SER A 445 6.41 26.65 -18.77
C SER A 445 6.40 26.19 -20.23
N LEU A 446 5.23 25.99 -20.85
CA LEU A 446 5.14 25.63 -22.27
C LEU A 446 5.59 26.79 -23.16
N ASP A 447 6.24 26.45 -24.28
CA ASP A 447 6.53 27.41 -25.35
C ASP A 447 5.23 28.05 -25.86
N ASN A 448 5.28 29.33 -26.27
CA ASN A 448 4.08 30.06 -26.71
C ASN A 448 3.34 29.34 -27.85
N VAL A 449 4.08 28.85 -28.84
CA VAL A 449 3.50 28.08 -29.95
C VAL A 449 2.84 26.78 -29.46
N ALA A 450 3.43 26.10 -28.49
CA ALA A 450 2.86 24.89 -27.91
C ALA A 450 1.56 25.19 -27.15
N LYS A 451 1.49 26.30 -26.40
CA LYS A 451 0.25 26.77 -25.75
C LYS A 451 -0.84 27.03 -26.78
N GLU A 452 -0.50 27.75 -27.85
CA GLU A 452 -1.45 28.11 -28.91
C GLU A 452 -2.03 26.88 -29.59
N LEU A 453 -1.19 25.90 -29.90
CA LEU A 453 -1.63 24.64 -30.50
C LEU A 453 -2.44 23.77 -29.51
N ALA A 454 -2.01 23.68 -28.24
CA ALA A 454 -2.63 22.81 -27.25
C ALA A 454 -4.00 23.31 -26.80
N PHE A 455 -4.16 24.62 -26.59
CA PHE A 455 -5.41 25.23 -26.14
C PHE A 455 -6.26 25.77 -27.29
N ASN A 456 -5.72 25.80 -28.52
CA ASN A 456 -6.31 26.52 -29.65
C ASN A 456 -6.67 27.97 -29.26
N TYR A 457 -5.78 28.63 -28.53
CA TYR A 457 -6.02 29.92 -27.89
C TYR A 457 -4.72 30.74 -27.77
N PRO A 458 -4.73 32.08 -27.99
CA PRO A 458 -3.52 32.90 -27.97
C PRO A 458 -2.71 32.71 -26.70
N SER A 459 -1.39 32.56 -26.82
CA SER A 459 -0.51 32.24 -25.70
C SER A 459 -0.55 33.29 -24.59
N GLU A 460 -0.68 34.57 -24.95
CA GLU A 460 -0.87 35.69 -24.03
C GLU A 460 -2.11 35.54 -23.15
N MET A 461 -3.21 35.07 -23.73
CA MET A 461 -4.46 34.85 -23.01
C MET A 461 -4.39 33.61 -22.12
N VAL A 462 -3.76 32.52 -22.61
CA VAL A 462 -3.48 31.33 -21.80
C VAL A 462 -2.62 31.68 -20.58
N ASN A 463 -1.59 32.50 -20.78
CA ASN A 463 -0.73 33.00 -19.70
C ASN A 463 -1.55 33.84 -18.71
N GLY A 464 -2.39 34.76 -19.19
CA GLY A 464 -3.25 35.59 -18.33
C GLY A 464 -4.21 34.79 -17.45
N VAL A 465 -4.76 33.68 -17.96
CA VAL A 465 -5.64 32.78 -17.18
C VAL A 465 -4.85 31.91 -16.20
N SER A 466 -3.65 31.48 -16.59
CA SER A 466 -2.81 30.59 -15.78
C SER A 466 -1.95 31.36 -14.76
N GLU A 467 -1.95 32.69 -14.84
CA GLU A 467 -1.15 33.55 -13.97
C GLU A 467 -1.71 33.53 -12.55
N ARG A 468 -0.84 33.14 -11.61
CA ARG A 468 -1.15 33.10 -10.20
C ARG A 468 0.07 33.47 -9.38
N LYS A 469 -0.11 34.29 -8.34
CA LYS A 469 1.00 34.74 -7.47
C LYS A 469 1.42 33.70 -6.45
N GLU A 470 0.47 32.96 -5.89
CA GLU A 470 0.77 31.92 -4.92
C GLU A 470 1.35 30.66 -5.60
N SER A 471 2.16 29.91 -4.84
CA SER A 471 2.61 28.56 -5.22
C SER A 471 2.06 27.54 -4.22
N LEU A 472 1.87 26.29 -4.67
CA LEU A 472 1.51 25.07 -3.92
C LEU A 472 0.24 25.05 -3.06
N PHE A 473 -0.16 26.15 -2.41
CA PHE A 473 -1.37 26.24 -1.59
C PHE A 473 -2.11 27.55 -1.86
N PHE A 474 -3.43 27.45 -1.98
CA PHE A 474 -4.31 28.53 -2.44
C PHE A 474 -5.56 28.64 -1.55
N PRO A 475 -6.22 29.80 -1.46
CA PRO A 475 -7.56 29.89 -0.91
C PRO A 475 -8.52 29.04 -1.74
N PHE A 476 -9.44 28.36 -1.06
CA PHE A 476 -10.54 27.63 -1.67
C PHE A 476 -11.86 28.20 -1.13
N GLU A 477 -12.46 29.09 -1.93
CA GLU A 477 -13.80 29.60 -1.71
C GLU A 477 -14.66 29.08 -2.85
N LEU A 478 -15.69 28.29 -2.54
CA LEU A 478 -16.68 27.90 -3.53
C LEU A 478 -17.38 29.19 -3.99
N PRO A 479 -17.51 29.45 -5.30
CA PRO A 479 -18.32 30.54 -5.78
C PRO A 479 -19.70 30.43 -5.16
N SER A 480 -20.19 31.51 -4.54
CA SER A 480 -21.61 31.59 -4.19
C SER A 480 -22.38 31.35 -5.48
N GLU A 481 -23.22 30.31 -5.54
CA GLU A 481 -24.13 30.14 -6.68
C GLU A 481 -24.82 31.48 -6.92
N GLU A 482 -24.50 32.14 -8.04
CA GLU A 482 -25.30 33.23 -8.53
C GLU A 482 -26.70 32.65 -8.74
N ARG A 483 -27.64 32.99 -7.84
CA ARG A 483 -29.08 32.78 -8.06
C ARG A 483 -29.51 33.67 -9.23
N GLY A 484 -29.14 33.26 -10.43
CA GLY A 484 -29.56 33.86 -11.69
C GLY A 484 -30.88 33.25 -12.13
N ARG A 485 -32.00 33.78 -11.64
CA ARG A 485 -33.28 33.89 -12.39
C ARG A 485 -33.92 35.20 -11.92
N ARG A 486 -33.74 36.32 -12.63
CA ARG A 486 -34.60 36.72 -13.78
C ARG A 486 -36.01 36.15 -13.64
N ALA A 487 -36.86 36.81 -12.86
CA ALA A 487 -38.28 36.84 -13.15
C ALA A 487 -38.50 37.98 -14.14
N VAL A 488 -38.72 37.59 -15.40
CA VAL A 488 -39.45 38.41 -16.36
C VAL A 488 -40.92 38.34 -15.94
N ALA A 489 -41.49 39.49 -15.59
CA ALA A 489 -42.90 39.81 -15.76
C ALA A 489 -42.99 41.32 -16.00
#